data_AF-A0A655J7F0-F1
#
_entry.id   AF-A0A655J7F0-F1
#
_cell.length_a   1.000
_cell.length_b   1.000
_cell.length_c   1.000
_cell.angle_alpha   90.00
_cell.angle_beta   90.00
_cell.angle_gamma   90.00
#
_symmetry.space_group_name_H-M   'P 1'
#
loop_
_entity.id
_entity.type
_entity.pdbx_description
1 polymer ?
#
loop_
_entity_poly.entity_id
_entity_poly.type
_entity_poly.pdbx_seq_one_letter_code
_entity_poly.pdbx_strand_id
1 'polypeptide(L)' 'MTTSTRDDRVHPGHARKMTAALQAAGHPVWYYENIEGGHAGAADNAQIAFKSALSFAFLWRMLAG' A
#
# COMPACT_ATOMS: atom_id res chain seq x y z
N MET A 1 0.81 4.74 -0.25
CA MET A 1 0.57 3.91 -1.44
C MET A 1 0.53 2.45 -1.00
N THR A 2 -0.55 1.73 -1.29
CA THR A 2 -0.66 0.30 -1.04
C THR A 2 -0.97 -0.44 -2.34
N THR A 3 -0.41 -1.63 -2.53
CA THR A 3 -0.67 -2.49 -3.70
C THR A 3 -0.38 -3.96 -3.36
N SER A 4 -0.56 -4.86 -4.32
CA SER A 4 -0.12 -6.25 -4.23
C SER A 4 0.72 -6.65 -5.45
N THR A 5 1.78 -7.41 -5.20
CA THR A 5 2.64 -8.00 -6.24
C THR A 5 1.86 -8.87 -7.22
N ARG A 6 0.80 -9.53 -6.74
CA ARG A 6 -0.02 -10.48 -7.53
C ARG A 6 -1.31 -9.87 -8.07
N ASP A 7 -1.49 -8.55 -8.01
CA ASP A 7 -2.64 -7.90 -8.64
C ASP A 7 -2.54 -8.02 -10.17
N ASP A 8 -3.40 -8.87 -10.73
CA ASP A 8 -3.53 -9.15 -12.16
C ASP A 8 -4.57 -8.25 -12.85
N ARG A 9 -5.32 -7.45 -12.09
CA ARG A 9 -6.30 -6.48 -12.61
C ARG A 9 -5.70 -5.09 -12.74
N VAL A 10 -4.96 -4.64 -11.72
CA VAL A 10 -4.25 -3.36 -11.71
C VAL A 10 -2.79 -3.60 -11.33
N HIS A 11 -1.93 -3.69 -12.34
CA HIS A 11 -0.53 -4.05 -12.16
C HIS A 11 0.20 -3.18 -11.11
N PRO A 12 0.98 -3.77 -10.18
CA PRO A 12 1.63 -3.03 -9.07
C PRO A 12 2.65 -1.99 -9.54
N GLY A 13 3.11 -2.12 -10.79
CA GLY A 13 3.96 -1.12 -11.46
C GLY A 13 3.40 0.30 -11.43
N HIS A 14 2.08 0.50 -11.38
CA HIS A 14 1.49 1.83 -11.21
C HIS A 14 1.88 2.45 -9.86
N ALA A 15 1.69 1.71 -8.77
CA ALA A 15 2.00 2.19 -7.42
C ALA A 15 3.51 2.36 -7.22
N ARG A 16 4.34 1.47 -7.78
CA ARG A 16 5.81 1.59 -7.75
C ARG A 16 6.29 2.86 -8.46
N LYS A 17 5.81 3.10 -9.70
CA LYS A 17 6.18 4.28 -10.48
C LYS A 17 5.72 5.59 -9.82
N MET A 18 4.49 5.63 -9.29
CA MET A 18 3.98 6.80 -8.58
C MET A 18 4.78 7.09 -7.31
N THR A 19 5.13 6.05 -6.54
CA THR A 19 5.98 6.19 -5.34
C THR A 19 7.34 6.78 -5.70
N ALA A 20 8.00 6.24 -6.73
CA ALA A 20 9.29 6.75 -7.20
C ALA A 20 9.19 8.21 -7.68
N ALA A 21 8.12 8.58 -8.40
CA ALA A 21 7.90 9.95 -8.85
C ALA A 21 7.70 10.92 -7.66
N LEU A 22 6.92 10.53 -6.65
CA LEU A 22 6.73 11.34 -5.43
C LEU A 22 8.04 11.50 -4.64
N GLN A 23 8.83 10.44 -4.51
CA GLN A 23 10.16 10.50 -3.89
C GLN A 23 11.08 11.45 -4.65
N ALA A 24 11.12 11.35 -5.98
CA ALA A 24 11.95 12.22 -6.82
C ALA A 24 11.52 13.71 -6.74
N ALA A 25 10.24 13.97 -6.53
CA ALA A 25 9.70 15.31 -6.31
C ALA A 25 9.90 15.83 -4.86
N GLY A 26 10.54 15.06 -3.98
CA GLY A 26 10.81 15.45 -2.60
C GLY A 26 9.61 15.33 -1.65
N HIS A 27 8.53 14.66 -2.05
CA HIS A 27 7.37 14.47 -1.20
C HIS A 27 7.59 13.34 -0.18
N PRO A 28 7.13 13.50 1.07
CA PRO A 28 7.05 12.40 2.01
C PRO A 28 5.99 11.39 1.53
N VAL A 29 6.42 10.17 1.22
CA VAL A 29 5.56 9.11 0.71
C VAL A 29 5.86 7.79 1.41
N TRP A 30 4.79 7.07 1.77
CA TRP A 30 4.86 5.74 2.36
C TRP A 30 4.35 4.70 1.38
N TYR A 31 5.04 3.57 1.28
CA TYR A 31 4.73 2.50 0.36
C TYR A 31 4.69 1.16 1.09
N TYR A 32 3.63 0.39 0.82
CA TYR A 32 3.50 -1.00 1.27
C TYR A 32 3.00 -1.84 0.10
N GLU A 33 3.73 -2.91 -0.20
CA GLU A 33 3.34 -3.88 -1.22
C GLU A 33 3.20 -5.25 -0.57
N ASN A 34 1.98 -5.80 -0.62
CA ASN A 34 1.76 -7.18 -0.21
C ASN A 34 2.34 -8.12 -1.26
N ILE A 35 3.03 -9.18 -0.85
CA ILE A 35 3.58 -10.17 -1.79
C ILE A 35 2.50 -11.15 -2.27
N GLU A 36 1.42 -11.28 -1.50
CA GLU A 36 0.31 -12.21 -1.74
C GLU A 36 -1.03 -11.51 -1.95
N GLY A 37 -2.04 -12.26 -2.38
CA GLY A 37 -3.36 -11.73 -2.69
C GLY A 37 -3.43 -11.00 -4.03
N GLY A 38 -4.53 -11.14 -4.77
CA GLY A 38 -4.71 -10.48 -6.07
C GLY A 38 -5.15 -9.03 -5.94
N HIS A 39 -6.15 -8.61 -6.70
CA HIS A 39 -6.66 -7.25 -6.69
C HIS A 39 -7.21 -6.74 -5.34
N ALA A 40 -7.81 -7.63 -4.54
CA ALA A 40 -8.20 -7.29 -3.16
C ALA A 40 -6.98 -7.03 -2.24
N GLY A 41 -5.80 -7.46 -2.69
CA GLY A 41 -4.50 -7.25 -2.08
C GLY A 41 -4.26 -7.98 -0.76
N ALA A 42 -5.08 -8.98 -0.43
CA ALA A 42 -4.87 -9.90 0.70
C ALA A 42 -5.30 -11.31 0.26
N ALA A 43 -4.62 -12.34 0.76
CA ALA A 43 -4.92 -13.75 0.48
C ALA A 43 -5.73 -14.42 1.60
N ASP A 44 -5.67 -13.89 2.83
CA ASP A 44 -6.35 -14.45 4.00
C ASP A 44 -6.83 -13.36 4.98
N ASN A 45 -7.55 -13.79 6.02
CA ASN A 45 -8.10 -12.90 7.04
C ASN A 45 -7.02 -12.21 7.89
N ALA A 46 -5.87 -12.85 8.11
CA ALA A 46 -4.78 -12.25 8.87
C ALA A 46 -4.17 -11.06 8.11
N GLN A 47 -4.01 -11.19 6.80
CA GLN A 47 -3.55 -10.12 5.91
C GLN A 47 -4.59 -8.99 5.80
N ILE A 48 -5.88 -9.31 5.78
CA ILE A 48 -6.95 -8.30 5.81
C ILE A 48 -6.86 -7.48 7.11
N ALA A 49 -6.73 -8.16 8.26
CA ALA A 49 -6.60 -7.50 9.56
C ALA A 49 -5.34 -6.63 9.63
N PHE A 50 -4.20 -7.16 9.19
CA PHE A 50 -2.93 -6.43 9.15
C PHE A 50 -3.02 -5.17 8.28
N LYS A 51 -3.54 -5.27 7.05
CA LYS A 51 -3.69 -4.12 6.15
C LYS A 51 -4.65 -3.05 6.70
N SER A 52 -5.71 -3.48 7.36
CA SER A 52 -6.65 -2.58 8.03
C SER A 52 -5.94 -1.82 9.16
N ALA A 53 -5.24 -2.55 10.04
CA ALA A 53 -4.46 -1.96 11.12
C ALA A 53 -3.38 -1.00 10.61
N LEU A 54 -2.64 -1.37 9.57
CA LEU A 54 -1.63 -0.52 8.93
C LEU A 54 -2.25 0.80 8.41
N SER A 55 -3.41 0.71 7.75
CA SER A 55 -4.10 1.88 7.20
C SER A 55 -4.56 2.83 8.30
N PHE A 56 -5.18 2.29 9.37
CA PHE A 56 -5.61 3.10 10.51
C PHE A 56 -4.42 3.67 11.30
N ALA A 57 -3.34 2.92 11.49
CA ALA A 57 -2.14 3.40 12.15
C ALA A 57 -1.48 4.56 11.37
N PHE A 58 -1.45 4.49 10.04
CA PHE A 58 -1.00 5.58 9.19
C PHE A 58 -1.86 6.83 9.38
N LEU A 59 -3.19 6.69 9.31
CA LEU A 59 -4.11 7.82 9.49
C LEU A 59 -3.96 8.43 10.89
N TRP A 60 -3.89 7.59 11.92
CA TRP A 60 -3.67 8.05 13.29
C TRP A 60 -2.38 8.87 13.40
N ARG A 61 -1.26 8.37 12.87
CA ARG A 61 0.03 9.08 12.90
C ARG A 61 0.00 10.42 12.15
N MET A 62 -0.75 10.51 11.05
CA MET A 62 -0.75 11.69 10.19
C MET A 62 -1.78 12.75 10.61
N LEU A 63 -2.83 12.35 11.31
CA LEU A 63 -4.00 13.21 11.58
C LEU A 63 -4.25 13.44 13.07
N ALA A 64 -3.80 12.55 13.97
CA ALA A 64 -3.84 12.82 15.40
C ALA A 64 -2.67 13.76 15.72
N GLY A 65 -2.99 15.01 16.03
CA GLY A 65 -2.03 16.08 16.35
C GLY A 65 -1.15 15.78 17.56
#